data_AF-A0A0P9R4S9-F1
#
_entry.id   AF-A0A0P9R4S9-F1
#
_cell.length_a   1.000
_cell.length_b   1.000
_cell.length_c   1.000
_cell.angle_alpha   90.00
_cell.angle_beta   90.00
_cell.angle_gamma   90.00
#
_symmetry.space_group_name_H-M   'P 1'
#
loop_
_entity.id
_entity.type
_entity.pdbx_description
1 polymer ?
#
loop_
_entity_poly.entity_id
_entity_poly.type
_entity_poly.pdbx_seq_one_letter_code
_entity_poly.pdbx_strand_id
1 'polypeptide(L)'
;MRGATGAKSSCSAFFICNPSAVRLRGTLMRNLVLLAALFSPLAMAQAIIVAPHSLMRLPGNSSVLQLDRLEVSDYGTLLIPANIDDVKIGQLVLGHEARIAIVPGVQAFNLVVAHGEFGTGSQITARGAPGTYEKPALPGRNLTLRLQNLDAEELSIDARGGAGSPGYVGLDGGTGEAPGCTWGSAGRGHDGQNGSTGRDGAAGAQVRLELPQSFPTDRIKVNVAGGAPGKGGEGGKA
;
A
#
# COMPACT_ATOMS: atom_id res chain seq x y z
N MET A 1 -9.63 41.07 -51.75
CA MET A 1 -9.74 40.14 -52.89
C MET A 1 -10.23 38.80 -52.34
N ARG A 2 -11.38 38.26 -52.79
CA ARG A 2 -11.49 37.05 -53.66
C ARG A 2 -10.53 35.90 -53.24
N GLY A 3 -10.96 34.68 -52.93
CA GLY A 3 -12.32 34.13 -52.85
C GLY A 3 -12.36 32.62 -52.45
N ALA A 4 -13.59 32.10 -52.42
CA ALA A 4 -14.09 30.72 -52.29
C ALA A 4 -13.32 29.61 -53.06
N THR A 5 -13.55 28.30 -52.87
CA THR A 5 -14.65 27.47 -52.29
C THR A 5 -14.07 26.44 -51.28
N GLY A 6 -14.73 25.39 -50.73
CA GLY A 6 -16.09 24.81 -50.77
C GLY A 6 -16.11 23.58 -49.83
N ALA A 7 -17.15 23.19 -49.07
CA ALA A 7 -18.58 22.90 -49.35
C ALA A 7 -18.90 21.38 -49.49
N LYS A 8 -19.45 20.79 -48.40
CA LYS A 8 -20.45 19.68 -48.27
C LYS A 8 -20.62 19.38 -46.76
N SER A 9 -21.78 19.57 -46.10
CA SER A 9 -23.10 18.90 -46.25
C SER A 9 -23.02 17.41 -45.86
N SER A 10 -23.87 16.81 -45.00
CA SER A 10 -25.10 17.21 -44.25
C SER A 10 -25.13 16.36 -42.94
N CYS A 11 -26.03 16.46 -41.94
CA CYS A 11 -27.45 16.82 -41.91
C CYS A 11 -27.90 17.19 -40.48
N SER A 12 -28.92 18.05 -40.33
CA SER A 12 -29.47 18.50 -39.03
C SER A 12 -30.99 18.30 -38.94
N ALA A 13 -31.48 17.89 -37.77
CA ALA A 13 -32.84 18.11 -37.23
C ALA A 13 -32.84 17.55 -35.78
N PHE A 14 -33.27 18.19 -34.69
CA PHE A 14 -34.17 19.32 -34.44
C PHE A 14 -35.66 19.09 -34.79
N PHE A 15 -36.41 18.66 -33.77
CA PHE A 15 -37.86 18.72 -33.59
C PHE A 15 -38.05 19.06 -32.10
N ILE A 16 -38.45 20.27 -31.68
CA ILE A 16 -39.76 20.94 -31.81
C ILE A 16 -40.89 20.22 -31.07
N CYS A 17 -41.42 20.90 -30.04
CA CYS A 17 -42.60 20.49 -29.29
C CYS A 17 -43.89 20.63 -30.11
N ASN A 18 -44.88 19.78 -29.83
CA ASN A 18 -46.23 20.26 -29.50
C ASN A 18 -47.03 19.20 -28.70
N PRO A 19 -47.91 19.59 -27.76
CA PRO A 19 -48.73 18.66 -27.01
C PRO A 19 -50.10 18.44 -27.70
N SER A 20 -50.49 17.19 -27.88
CA SER A 20 -51.85 16.84 -28.33
C SER A 20 -52.59 16.10 -27.22
N ALA A 21 -53.70 16.69 -26.76
CA ALA A 21 -54.53 16.11 -25.73
C ALA A 21 -55.27 14.86 -26.25
N VAL A 22 -55.12 13.73 -25.55
CA VAL A 22 -55.96 12.55 -25.73
C VAL A 22 -56.70 12.28 -24.42
N ARG A 23 -57.99 12.67 -24.38
CA ARG A 23 -58.91 12.15 -23.37
C ARG A 23 -59.25 10.71 -23.72
N LEU A 24 -58.72 9.76 -22.98
CA LEU A 24 -59.19 8.38 -23.03
C LEU A 24 -59.88 8.04 -21.70
N ARG A 25 -61.20 7.86 -21.76
CA ARG A 25 -61.96 7.18 -20.70
C ARG A 25 -61.42 5.74 -20.61
N GLY A 26 -60.84 5.38 -19.48
CA GLY A 26 -60.37 4.04 -19.21
C GLY A 26 -60.24 3.81 -17.70
N THR A 27 -61.07 2.93 -17.16
CA THR A 27 -60.91 2.41 -15.81
C THR A 27 -59.59 1.64 -15.67
N LEU A 28 -59.08 1.51 -14.44
CA LEU A 28 -57.79 0.86 -14.06
C LEU A 28 -56.48 1.64 -14.35
N MET A 29 -56.38 2.85 -13.81
CA MET A 29 -55.06 3.45 -13.45
C MET A 29 -55.05 3.97 -12.01
N ARG A 30 -54.93 3.04 -11.05
CA ARG A 30 -54.54 3.35 -9.65
C ARG A 30 -53.37 2.49 -9.13
N ASN A 31 -53.10 1.33 -9.73
CA ASN A 31 -52.08 0.39 -9.24
C ASN A 31 -50.74 0.43 -10.01
N LEU A 32 -50.67 1.13 -11.15
CA LEU A 32 -49.47 1.14 -12.01
C LEU A 32 -48.37 2.11 -11.53
N VAL A 33 -48.68 3.06 -10.66
CA VAL A 33 -47.68 4.02 -10.12
C VAL A 33 -46.76 3.37 -9.08
N LEU A 34 -47.19 2.29 -8.42
CA LEU A 34 -46.35 1.58 -7.43
C LEU A 34 -45.21 0.74 -8.04
N LEU A 35 -45.29 0.38 -9.32
CA LEU A 35 -44.30 -0.50 -9.96
C LEU A 35 -43.02 0.23 -10.41
N ALA A 36 -43.05 1.56 -10.52
CA ALA A 36 -41.88 2.35 -10.91
C ALA A 36 -40.88 2.60 -9.75
N ALA A 37 -41.28 2.36 -8.49
CA ALA A 37 -40.46 2.63 -7.31
C ALA A 37 -39.49 1.48 -6.92
N LEU A 38 -39.63 0.31 -7.55
CA LEU A 38 -38.88 -0.91 -7.17
C LEU A 38 -37.55 -1.09 -7.92
N PHE A 39 -37.28 -0.28 -8.94
CA PHE A 39 -35.98 -0.25 -9.64
C PHE A 39 -35.03 0.81 -9.07
N SER A 40 -34.92 0.85 -7.73
CA SER A 40 -33.76 1.46 -7.09
C SER A 40 -32.57 0.50 -7.28
N PRO A 41 -31.52 0.85 -8.03
CA PRO A 41 -30.30 0.06 -8.02
C PRO A 41 -29.75 0.10 -6.59
N LEU A 42 -29.82 -1.02 -5.89
CA LEU A 42 -29.14 -1.21 -4.62
C LEU A 42 -27.64 -1.14 -4.89
N ALA A 43 -27.08 0.06 -4.79
CA ALA A 43 -25.65 0.29 -4.75
C ALA A 43 -25.13 -0.49 -3.53
N MET A 44 -24.56 -1.67 -3.78
CA MET A 44 -23.92 -2.47 -2.75
C MET A 44 -22.69 -1.69 -2.28
N ALA A 45 -22.86 -0.97 -1.18
CA ALA A 45 -21.78 -0.22 -0.55
C ALA A 45 -20.61 -1.17 -0.29
N GLN A 46 -19.42 -0.84 -0.77
CA GLN A 46 -18.26 -1.73 -0.68
C GLN A 46 -17.67 -1.64 0.73
N ALA A 47 -18.27 -2.42 1.63
CA ALA A 47 -17.83 -2.60 3.01
C ALA A 47 -16.84 -3.77 3.11
N ILE A 48 -15.64 -3.51 3.60
CA ILE A 48 -14.64 -4.54 3.91
C ILE A 48 -14.44 -4.56 5.43
N ILE A 49 -14.54 -5.74 6.03
CA ILE A 49 -14.32 -5.97 7.46
C ILE A 49 -13.23 -7.02 7.63
N VAL A 50 -12.15 -6.66 8.32
CA VAL A 50 -11.06 -7.58 8.69
C VAL A 50 -11.32 -8.08 10.11
N ALA A 51 -11.44 -9.39 10.27
CA ALA A 51 -11.75 -10.01 11.56
C ALA A 51 -10.63 -9.79 12.61
N PRO A 52 -10.96 -9.82 13.92
CA PRO A 52 -9.97 -9.66 14.98
C PRO A 52 -8.82 -10.65 14.87
N HIS A 53 -7.61 -10.22 15.20
CA HIS A 53 -6.38 -11.03 15.15
C HIS A 53 -6.09 -11.70 13.78
N SER A 54 -6.75 -11.26 12.70
CA SER A 54 -6.60 -11.84 11.36
C SER A 54 -5.80 -10.95 10.42
N LEU A 55 -5.21 -11.55 9.38
CA LEU A 55 -4.60 -10.81 8.28
C LEU A 55 -5.46 -10.93 7.02
N MET A 56 -5.92 -9.80 6.49
CA MET A 56 -6.60 -9.72 5.20
C MET A 56 -5.74 -8.94 4.21
N ARG A 57 -5.60 -9.43 2.97
CA ARG A 57 -4.96 -8.72 1.87
C ARG A 57 -6.02 -8.14 0.94
N LEU A 58 -5.91 -6.86 0.58
CA LEU A 58 -6.80 -6.25 -0.41
C LEU A 58 -6.63 -6.90 -1.80
N PRO A 59 -7.71 -7.08 -2.58
CA PRO A 59 -7.64 -7.57 -3.96
C PRO A 59 -6.81 -6.61 -4.84
N GLY A 60 -5.68 -7.09 -5.36
CA GLY A 60 -4.76 -6.31 -6.18
C GLY A 60 -5.12 -6.28 -7.67
N ASN A 61 -6.40 -6.13 -8.03
CA ASN A 61 -6.85 -6.19 -9.43
C ASN A 61 -6.82 -4.83 -10.15
N SER A 62 -6.70 -3.72 -9.40
CA SER A 62 -6.64 -2.35 -9.90
C SER A 62 -5.62 -1.54 -9.10
N SER A 63 -5.09 -0.46 -9.67
CA SER A 63 -4.22 0.50 -8.97
C SER A 63 -4.99 1.50 -8.10
N VAL A 64 -6.29 1.69 -8.39
CA VAL A 64 -7.19 2.56 -7.64
C VAL A 64 -8.27 1.70 -6.97
N LEU A 65 -8.53 1.97 -5.69
CA LEU A 65 -9.62 1.37 -4.93
C LEU A 65 -10.50 2.46 -4.29
N GLN A 66 -11.81 2.27 -4.33
CA GLN A 66 -12.80 3.11 -3.65
C GLN A 66 -13.59 2.20 -2.70
N LEU A 67 -13.73 2.59 -1.43
CA LEU A 67 -14.49 1.84 -0.42
C LEU A 67 -15.42 2.80 0.31
N ASP A 68 -16.65 2.37 0.59
CA ASP A 68 -17.58 3.16 1.40
C ASP A 68 -17.24 3.01 2.89
N ARG A 69 -16.90 1.78 3.32
CA ARG A 69 -16.47 1.47 4.69
C ARG A 69 -15.35 0.44 4.69
N LEU A 70 -14.32 0.70 5.48
CA LEU A 70 -13.24 -0.23 5.78
C LEU A 70 -13.09 -0.31 7.30
N GLU A 71 -13.23 -1.51 7.85
CA GLU A 71 -13.13 -1.78 9.27
C GLU A 71 -12.06 -2.83 9.51
N VAL A 72 -11.06 -2.50 10.33
CA VAL A 72 -10.05 -3.45 10.78
C VAL A 72 -10.27 -3.64 12.28
N SER A 73 -10.86 -4.77 12.67
CA SER A 73 -11.13 -5.07 14.08
C SER A 73 -9.84 -5.22 14.90
N ASP A 74 -9.98 -5.26 16.23
CA ASP A 74 -8.86 -5.31 17.19
C ASP A 74 -7.80 -6.35 16.84
N TYR A 75 -6.53 -5.94 16.90
CA TYR A 75 -5.34 -6.71 16.51
C TYR A 75 -5.35 -7.23 15.05
N GLY A 76 -6.31 -6.83 14.23
CA GLY A 76 -6.39 -7.17 12.81
C GLY A 76 -5.33 -6.44 11.99
N THR A 77 -4.90 -7.05 10.89
CA THR A 77 -3.94 -6.46 9.94
C THR A 77 -4.50 -6.47 8.52
N LEU A 78 -4.65 -5.29 7.95
CA LEU A 78 -4.97 -5.12 6.53
C LEU A 78 -3.68 -4.90 5.72
N LEU A 79 -3.42 -5.77 4.75
CA LEU A 79 -2.28 -5.66 3.85
C LEU A 79 -2.71 -5.03 2.50
N ILE A 80 -2.10 -3.89 2.16
CA ILE A 80 -2.31 -3.18 0.90
C ILE A 80 -1.17 -3.54 -0.07
N PRO A 81 -1.45 -4.24 -1.20
CA PRO A 81 -0.44 -4.64 -2.18
C PRO A 81 0.30 -3.46 -2.82
N ALA A 82 1.54 -3.72 -3.25
CA ALA A 82 2.41 -2.74 -3.93
C ALA A 82 1.87 -2.21 -5.26
N ASN A 83 0.85 -2.86 -5.82
CA ASN A 83 0.22 -2.49 -7.09
C ASN A 83 -1.07 -1.68 -6.91
N ILE A 84 -1.44 -1.34 -5.66
CA ILE A 84 -2.47 -0.35 -5.35
C ILE A 84 -1.74 0.94 -4.95
N ASP A 85 -2.08 2.04 -5.63
CA ASP A 85 -1.43 3.33 -5.51
C ASP A 85 -2.36 4.39 -4.89
N ASP A 86 -3.66 4.33 -5.21
CA ASP A 86 -4.69 5.21 -4.68
C ASP A 86 -5.77 4.41 -3.95
N VAL A 87 -6.02 4.73 -2.68
CA VAL A 87 -7.15 4.21 -1.91
C VAL A 87 -7.96 5.38 -1.37
N LYS A 88 -9.27 5.39 -1.63
CA LYS A 88 -10.20 6.36 -1.01
C LYS A 88 -11.27 5.62 -0.24
N ILE A 89 -11.56 6.10 0.96
CA ILE A 89 -12.45 5.45 1.93
C ILE A 89 -13.43 6.50 2.47
N GLY A 90 -14.73 6.16 2.49
CA GLY A 90 -15.74 6.92 3.22
C GLY A 90 -15.47 6.89 4.73
N GLN A 91 -15.72 5.75 5.36
CA GLN A 91 -15.45 5.50 6.78
C GLN A 91 -14.32 4.48 6.97
N LEU A 92 -13.25 4.86 7.65
CA LEU A 92 -12.16 3.97 8.08
C LEU A 92 -12.19 3.81 9.60
N VAL A 93 -12.45 2.60 10.07
CA VAL A 93 -12.38 2.23 11.49
C VAL A 93 -11.19 1.32 11.71
N LEU A 94 -10.29 1.70 12.63
CA LEU A 94 -9.20 0.87 13.12
C LEU A 94 -9.45 0.57 14.60
N GLY A 95 -9.58 -0.70 14.94
CA GLY A 95 -9.70 -1.17 16.32
C GLY A 95 -8.42 -0.98 17.14
N HIS A 96 -8.45 -1.46 18.37
CA HIS A 96 -7.28 -1.46 19.26
C HIS A 96 -6.14 -2.28 18.64
N GLU A 97 -4.92 -1.72 18.60
CA GLU A 97 -3.73 -2.35 17.99
C GLU A 97 -3.91 -2.81 16.52
N ALA A 98 -4.93 -2.29 15.82
CA ALA A 98 -5.21 -2.63 14.43
C ALA A 98 -4.23 -1.97 13.45
N ARG A 99 -3.84 -2.68 12.40
CA ARG A 99 -2.70 -2.31 11.55
C ARG A 99 -3.06 -2.24 10.07
N ILE A 100 -2.65 -1.18 9.39
CA ILE A 100 -2.58 -1.12 7.93
C ILE A 100 -1.11 -1.33 7.53
N ALA A 101 -0.84 -2.35 6.71
CA ALA A 101 0.47 -2.69 6.20
C ALA A 101 0.54 -2.47 4.69
N ILE A 102 1.12 -1.35 4.28
CA ILE A 102 1.35 -0.99 2.88
C ILE A 102 2.67 -1.63 2.44
N VAL A 103 2.59 -2.53 1.45
CA VAL A 103 3.77 -3.22 0.91
C VAL A 103 4.68 -2.21 0.17
N PRO A 104 6.02 -2.34 0.29
CA PRO A 104 6.98 -1.57 -0.51
C PRO A 104 6.65 -1.55 -2.00
N GLY A 105 6.69 -0.37 -2.60
CA GLY A 105 6.38 -0.15 -4.01
C GLY A 105 7.17 1.05 -4.54
N VAL A 106 7.32 1.10 -5.87
CA VAL A 106 8.06 2.18 -6.55
C VAL A 106 7.22 3.47 -6.61
N GLN A 107 5.92 3.33 -6.84
CA GLN A 107 4.99 4.47 -6.84
C GLN A 107 4.71 4.92 -5.40
N ALA A 108 4.44 6.22 -5.22
CA ALA A 108 3.89 6.72 -3.98
C ALA A 108 2.53 6.05 -3.69
N PHE A 109 2.11 6.05 -2.43
CA PHE A 109 0.78 5.63 -2.00
C PHE A 109 -0.02 6.84 -1.51
N ASN A 110 -1.26 6.94 -1.97
CA ASN A 110 -2.19 8.00 -1.61
C ASN A 110 -3.42 7.39 -0.92
N LEU A 111 -3.67 7.82 0.32
CA LEU A 111 -4.82 7.42 1.11
C LEU A 111 -5.70 8.64 1.40
N VAL A 112 -6.96 8.60 0.96
CA VAL A 112 -7.95 9.62 1.30
C VAL A 112 -9.05 9.01 2.16
N VAL A 113 -9.28 9.57 3.34
CA VAL A 113 -10.31 9.12 4.29
C VAL A 113 -11.25 10.30 4.56
N ALA A 114 -12.57 10.11 4.40
CA ALA A 114 -13.53 11.14 4.79
C ALA A 114 -13.75 11.15 6.32
N HIS A 115 -13.94 9.98 6.93
CA HIS A 115 -14.11 9.81 8.38
C HIS A 115 -13.20 8.69 8.90
N GLY A 116 -12.25 9.01 9.78
CA GLY A 116 -11.38 8.05 10.46
C GLY A 116 -11.71 7.93 11.95
N GLU A 117 -11.81 6.71 12.46
CA GLU A 117 -11.96 6.37 13.89
C GLU A 117 -10.83 5.39 14.25
N PHE A 118 -9.79 5.86 14.95
CA PHE A 118 -8.56 5.10 15.19
C PHE A 118 -8.39 4.80 16.70
N GLY A 119 -8.52 3.52 17.05
CA GLY A 119 -8.33 3.02 18.41
C GLY A 119 -6.87 3.09 18.88
N THR A 120 -6.69 3.04 20.20
CA THR A 120 -5.38 3.07 20.87
C THR A 120 -4.43 2.01 20.30
N GLY A 121 -3.19 2.39 20.02
CA GLY A 121 -2.16 1.49 19.46
C GLY A 121 -2.31 1.17 17.97
N SER A 122 -3.36 1.64 17.30
CA SER A 122 -3.52 1.42 15.86
C SER A 122 -2.42 2.11 15.04
N GLN A 123 -2.03 1.50 13.92
CA GLN A 123 -0.83 1.92 13.19
C GLN A 123 -0.96 1.77 11.67
N ILE A 124 -0.54 2.81 10.94
CA ILE A 124 -0.32 2.74 9.49
C ILE A 124 1.17 2.53 9.22
N THR A 125 1.53 1.51 8.45
CA THR A 125 2.93 1.17 8.17
C THR A 125 3.18 1.10 6.67
N ALA A 126 4.31 1.66 6.24
CA ALA A 126 4.79 1.65 4.86
C ALA A 126 6.30 1.38 4.80
N ARG A 127 6.77 0.54 5.75
CA ARG A 127 8.17 0.21 5.92
C ARG A 127 8.74 -0.52 4.70
N GLY A 128 10.00 -0.21 4.41
CA GLY A 128 10.78 -0.92 3.40
C GLY A 128 11.06 -2.38 3.76
N ALA A 129 11.32 -3.20 2.73
CA ALA A 129 11.67 -4.61 2.93
C ALA A 129 13.17 -4.75 3.27
N PRO A 130 13.55 -5.58 4.26
CA PRO A 130 14.96 -5.84 4.56
C PRO A 130 15.66 -6.55 3.39
N GLY A 131 16.95 -6.27 3.21
CA GLY A 131 17.78 -6.91 2.22
C GLY A 131 18.16 -8.34 2.59
N THR A 132 18.40 -9.16 1.58
CA THR A 132 18.97 -10.53 1.69
C THR A 132 20.28 -10.59 0.91
N TYR A 133 21.00 -11.71 0.98
CA TYR A 133 22.20 -11.93 0.15
C TYR A 133 21.94 -11.67 -1.35
N GLU A 134 20.77 -12.08 -1.84
CA GLU A 134 20.35 -11.95 -3.24
C GLU A 134 19.75 -10.58 -3.58
N LYS A 135 19.03 -9.95 -2.65
CA LYS A 135 18.20 -8.76 -2.93
C LYS A 135 18.60 -7.57 -2.05
N PRO A 136 18.82 -6.37 -2.60
CA PRO A 136 19.08 -5.19 -1.79
C PRO A 136 17.86 -4.86 -0.92
N ALA A 137 18.09 -4.10 0.15
CA ALA A 137 17.01 -3.54 0.95
C ALA A 137 16.15 -2.59 0.09
N LEU A 138 14.83 -2.62 0.31
CA LEU A 138 13.90 -1.69 -0.34
C LEU A 138 13.62 -0.50 0.58
N PRO A 139 13.46 0.72 0.02
CA PRO A 139 13.10 1.90 0.80
C PRO A 139 11.67 1.81 1.35
N GLY A 140 11.37 2.66 2.33
CA GLY A 140 9.98 2.91 2.72
C GLY A 140 9.18 3.50 1.56
N ARG A 141 7.90 3.13 1.44
CA ARG A 141 7.03 3.64 0.36
C ARG A 141 6.52 5.05 0.71
N ASN A 142 6.73 6.01 -0.18
CA ASN A 142 6.28 7.40 0.02
C ASN A 142 4.77 7.45 0.24
N LEU A 143 4.32 8.22 1.24
CA LEU A 143 2.93 8.33 1.67
C LEU A 143 2.39 9.75 1.50
N THR A 144 1.19 9.85 0.95
CA THR A 144 0.28 10.99 1.16
C THR A 144 -0.96 10.48 1.87
N LEU A 145 -1.22 10.95 3.08
CA LEU A 145 -2.42 10.60 3.85
C LEU A 145 -3.26 11.87 4.03
N ARG A 146 -4.50 11.85 3.54
CA ARG A 146 -5.47 12.93 3.70
C ARG A 146 -6.68 12.43 4.47
N LEU A 147 -6.82 12.87 5.71
CA LEU A 147 -7.96 12.57 6.57
C LEU A 147 -8.79 13.84 6.72
N GLN A 148 -10.06 13.81 6.33
CA GLN A 148 -10.93 15.00 6.39
C GLN A 148 -11.55 15.18 7.79
N ASN A 149 -11.86 14.07 8.45
CA ASN A 149 -12.22 14.00 9.86
C ASN A 149 -11.49 12.79 10.48
N LEU A 150 -11.00 12.96 11.71
CA LEU A 150 -10.22 11.97 12.44
C LEU A 150 -10.53 12.07 13.94
N ASP A 151 -11.13 11.02 14.48
CA ASP A 151 -11.17 10.75 15.91
C ASP A 151 -10.10 9.71 16.26
N ALA A 152 -9.14 10.09 17.10
CA ALA A 152 -8.04 9.24 17.50
C ALA A 152 -7.39 9.72 18.81
N GLU A 153 -6.92 8.77 19.62
CA GLU A 153 -6.00 9.06 20.71
C GLU A 153 -4.60 9.40 20.20
N GLU A 154 -4.10 8.63 19.23
CA GLU A 154 -2.81 8.83 18.56
C GLU A 154 -2.90 8.45 17.07
N LEU A 155 -2.25 9.22 16.20
CA LEU A 155 -2.02 8.87 14.79
C LEU A 155 -0.58 8.35 14.64
N SER A 156 -0.42 7.01 14.61
CA SER A 156 0.88 6.36 14.51
C SER A 156 1.21 5.88 13.09
N ILE A 157 2.34 6.36 12.55
CA ILE A 157 2.81 6.06 11.19
C ILE A 157 4.28 5.59 11.22
N ASP A 158 4.58 4.41 10.68
CA ASP A 158 5.96 3.90 10.53
C ASP A 158 6.30 3.67 9.05
N ALA A 159 7.18 4.50 8.51
CA ALA A 159 7.59 4.48 7.11
C ALA A 159 9.13 4.43 6.97
N ARG A 160 9.80 3.71 7.89
CA ARG A 160 11.25 3.48 7.86
C ARG A 160 11.72 2.63 6.68
N GLY A 161 12.97 2.81 6.29
CA GLY A 161 13.63 1.98 5.26
C GLY A 161 13.92 0.55 5.74
N GLY A 162 14.06 -0.37 4.78
CA GLY A 162 14.45 -1.74 5.06
C GLY A 162 15.91 -1.84 5.53
N ALA A 163 16.18 -2.73 6.49
CA ALA A 163 17.54 -2.99 6.97
C ALA A 163 18.43 -3.60 5.87
N GLY A 164 19.71 -3.25 5.87
CA GLY A 164 20.69 -3.69 4.88
C GLY A 164 20.97 -5.19 4.92
N SER A 165 21.40 -5.75 3.79
CA SER A 165 21.66 -7.19 3.70
C SER A 165 22.95 -7.60 4.43
N PRO A 166 22.99 -8.78 5.07
CA PRO A 166 24.20 -9.30 5.70
C PRO A 166 25.33 -9.55 4.70
N GLY A 167 26.57 -9.51 5.19
CA GLY A 167 27.77 -9.90 4.44
C GLY A 167 27.97 -11.41 4.40
N TYR A 168 28.64 -11.90 3.37
CA TYR A 168 28.96 -13.32 3.20
C TYR A 168 30.07 -13.77 4.16
N VAL A 169 29.96 -14.99 4.67
CA VAL A 169 31.05 -15.62 5.43
C VAL A 169 32.27 -15.86 4.53
N GLY A 170 33.46 -15.73 5.09
CA GLY A 170 34.70 -16.10 4.42
C GLY A 170 34.80 -17.61 4.24
N LEU A 171 35.48 -18.05 3.18
CA LEU A 171 35.77 -19.47 2.96
C LEU A 171 36.82 -19.95 3.97
N ASP A 172 36.59 -21.12 4.57
CA ASP A 172 37.55 -21.79 5.46
C ASP A 172 38.83 -22.17 4.70
N GLY A 173 39.93 -22.22 5.45
CA GLY A 173 41.26 -22.61 5.00
C GLY A 173 41.33 -24.04 4.48
N GLY A 174 42.10 -24.24 3.41
CA GLY A 174 42.33 -25.56 2.83
C GLY A 174 43.34 -26.37 3.65
N THR A 175 43.08 -27.67 3.85
CA THR A 175 44.04 -28.57 4.50
C THR A 175 45.35 -28.67 3.72
N GLY A 176 46.48 -28.73 4.43
CA GLY A 176 47.80 -28.92 3.83
C GLY A 176 47.99 -30.31 3.23
N GLU A 177 48.94 -30.45 2.31
CA GLU A 177 49.23 -31.72 1.62
C GLU A 177 49.87 -32.75 2.57
N ALA A 178 49.44 -34.01 2.44
CA ALA A 178 49.88 -35.10 3.32
C ALA A 178 51.35 -35.50 3.05
N PRO A 179 52.12 -35.88 4.08
CA PRO A 179 53.50 -36.33 3.91
C PRO A 179 53.56 -37.66 3.12
N GLY A 180 54.52 -37.75 2.20
CA GLY A 180 54.75 -38.96 1.40
C GLY A 180 55.24 -40.15 2.23
N CYS A 181 54.83 -41.37 1.84
CA CYS A 181 54.98 -42.59 2.64
C CYS A 181 56.41 -43.08 2.91
N THR A 182 57.43 -42.55 2.22
CA THR A 182 58.84 -42.99 2.34
C THR A 182 59.71 -41.94 3.02
N TRP A 183 59.67 -40.70 2.53
CA TRP A 183 60.18 -39.50 3.21
C TRP A 183 59.39 -38.27 2.76
N GLY A 184 58.94 -37.45 3.70
CA GLY A 184 58.24 -36.19 3.40
C GLY A 184 57.76 -35.47 4.66
N SER A 185 57.70 -34.13 4.61
CA SER A 185 57.02 -33.30 5.61
C SER A 185 55.62 -32.95 5.11
N ALA A 186 54.65 -32.83 6.02
CA ALA A 186 53.33 -32.31 5.68
C ALA A 186 53.44 -30.86 5.16
N GLY A 187 52.66 -30.51 4.14
CA GLY A 187 52.49 -29.13 3.69
C GLY A 187 51.71 -28.30 4.70
N ARG A 188 51.93 -26.98 4.71
CA ARG A 188 51.07 -26.05 5.46
C ARG A 188 49.70 -25.97 4.77
N GLY A 189 48.62 -25.88 5.55
CA GLY A 189 47.30 -25.48 5.03
C GLY A 189 47.27 -24.04 4.53
N HIS A 190 46.22 -23.72 3.77
CA HIS A 190 45.90 -22.36 3.38
C HIS A 190 45.11 -21.65 4.48
N ASP A 191 45.38 -20.37 4.71
CA ASP A 191 44.62 -19.57 5.66
C ASP A 191 43.20 -19.28 5.14
N GLY A 192 42.23 -19.14 6.05
CA GLY A 192 40.85 -18.76 5.72
C GLY A 192 40.71 -17.34 5.16
N GLN A 193 39.64 -17.11 4.41
CA GLN A 193 39.31 -15.80 3.84
C GLN A 193 38.55 -14.91 4.85
N ASN A 194 38.68 -13.60 4.70
CA ASN A 194 37.83 -12.66 5.43
C ASN A 194 36.37 -12.73 4.96
N GLY A 195 35.42 -12.50 5.87
CA GLY A 195 34.01 -12.27 5.51
C GLY A 195 33.81 -10.92 4.82
N SER A 196 32.74 -10.79 4.04
CA SER A 196 32.41 -9.51 3.38
C SER A 196 31.77 -8.54 4.36
N THR A 197 31.84 -7.24 4.06
CA THR A 197 31.00 -6.25 4.75
C THR A 197 29.52 -6.52 4.49
N GLY A 198 28.67 -6.12 5.43
CA GLY A 198 27.24 -5.98 5.18
C GLY A 198 26.96 -4.78 4.27
N ARG A 199 25.77 -4.73 3.68
CA ARG A 199 25.32 -3.59 2.86
C ARG A 199 24.55 -2.59 3.72
N ASP A 200 24.51 -1.34 3.27
CA ASP A 200 23.74 -0.28 3.93
C ASP A 200 22.23 -0.55 3.91
N GLY A 201 21.52 0.04 4.86
CA GLY A 201 20.06 0.06 4.89
C GLY A 201 19.48 1.02 3.84
N ALA A 202 18.25 0.76 3.41
CA ALA A 202 17.57 1.61 2.45
C ALA A 202 17.02 2.90 3.09
N ALA A 203 16.71 3.90 2.26
CA ALA A 203 16.14 5.16 2.72
C ALA A 203 14.74 4.99 3.35
N GLY A 204 14.41 5.86 4.31
CA GLY A 204 13.04 6.05 4.79
C GLY A 204 12.16 6.73 3.74
N ALA A 205 10.84 6.59 3.89
CA ALA A 205 9.86 7.23 3.03
C ALA A 205 9.74 8.73 3.28
N GLN A 206 9.22 9.47 2.30
CA GLN A 206 8.62 10.78 2.51
C GLN A 206 7.15 10.61 2.93
N VAL A 207 6.71 11.34 3.96
CA VAL A 207 5.33 11.28 4.47
C VAL A 207 4.73 12.69 4.44
N ARG A 208 3.63 12.85 3.71
CA ARG A 208 2.80 14.05 3.66
C ARG A 208 1.47 13.78 4.36
N LEU A 209 1.12 14.62 5.33
CA LEU A 209 -0.13 14.53 6.07
C LEU A 209 -1.01 15.76 5.83
N GLU A 210 -2.28 15.51 5.53
CA GLU A 210 -3.33 16.50 5.44
C GLU A 210 -4.44 16.09 6.42
N LEU A 211 -4.51 16.79 7.56
CA LEU A 211 -5.35 16.47 8.71
C LEU A 211 -6.35 17.60 8.98
N PRO A 212 -7.47 17.36 9.69
CA PRO A 212 -8.35 18.44 10.12
C PRO A 212 -7.63 19.36 11.11
N GLN A 213 -7.90 20.67 11.03
CA GLN A 213 -7.28 21.70 11.88
C GLN A 213 -7.49 21.45 13.39
N SER A 214 -8.54 20.70 13.76
CA SER A 214 -8.86 20.33 15.14
C SER A 214 -8.01 19.19 15.71
N PHE A 215 -7.22 18.46 14.90
CA PHE A 215 -6.46 17.31 15.39
C PHE A 215 -5.17 17.77 16.13
N PRO A 216 -4.96 17.38 17.40
CA PRO A 216 -3.79 17.83 18.16
C PRO A 216 -2.46 17.29 17.61
N THR A 217 -1.49 18.18 17.38
CA THR A 217 -0.19 17.84 16.77
C THR A 217 0.67 16.93 17.65
N ASP A 218 0.54 17.02 18.97
CA ASP A 218 1.22 16.19 19.97
C ASP A 218 0.84 14.69 19.89
N ARG A 219 -0.35 14.41 19.35
CA ARG A 219 -0.89 13.06 19.07
C ARG A 219 -0.43 12.49 17.73
N ILE A 220 0.38 13.20 16.95
CA ILE A 220 0.91 12.72 15.67
C ILE A 220 2.29 12.09 15.91
N LYS A 221 2.43 10.78 15.66
CA LYS A 221 3.72 10.08 15.68
C LYS A 221 4.08 9.60 14.28
N VAL A 222 5.08 10.22 13.67
CA VAL A 222 5.63 9.80 12.37
C VAL A 222 7.06 9.31 12.56
N ASN A 223 7.29 8.02 12.31
CA ASN A 223 8.60 7.40 12.35
C ASN A 223 9.14 7.23 10.92
N VAL A 224 10.05 8.13 10.54
CA VAL A 224 10.80 8.08 9.28
C VAL A 224 12.28 8.05 9.62
N ALA A 225 12.95 6.98 9.20
CA ALA A 225 14.40 6.80 9.32
C ALA A 225 14.88 5.86 8.20
N GLY A 226 16.18 5.92 7.89
CA GLY A 226 16.83 4.87 7.10
C GLY A 226 16.83 3.53 7.83
N GLY A 227 16.98 2.45 7.08
CA GLY A 227 17.20 1.12 7.65
C GLY A 227 18.55 1.01 8.34
N ALA A 228 18.65 0.12 9.33
CA ALA A 228 19.95 -0.22 9.94
C ALA A 228 20.88 -0.90 8.91
N PRO A 229 22.21 -0.74 9.00
CA PRO A 229 23.15 -1.46 8.15
C PRO A 229 23.13 -2.98 8.44
N GLY A 230 23.46 -3.79 7.43
CA GLY A 230 23.58 -5.23 7.57
C GLY A 230 24.81 -5.65 8.39
N LYS A 231 24.70 -6.76 9.14
CA LYS A 231 25.85 -7.36 9.85
C LYS A 231 26.92 -7.80 8.84
N GLY A 232 28.19 -7.53 9.12
CA GLY A 232 29.31 -8.13 8.38
C GLY A 232 29.34 -9.66 8.50
N GLY A 233 29.85 -10.32 7.47
CA GLY A 233 30.10 -11.75 7.48
C GLY A 233 31.28 -12.12 8.36
N GLU A 234 31.24 -13.32 8.94
CA GLU A 234 32.32 -13.84 9.78
C GLU A 234 33.47 -14.37 8.92
N GLY A 235 34.70 -14.29 9.42
CA GLY A 235 35.88 -14.82 8.72
C GLY A 235 35.88 -16.34 8.70
N GLY A 236 36.41 -16.92 7.63
CA GLY A 236 36.68 -18.36 7.54
C GLY A 236 37.77 -18.76 8.53
N LYS A 237 37.72 -20.01 8.98
CA LYS A 237 38.71 -20.62 9.86
C LYS A 237 40.03 -20.85 9.11
N ALA A 238 41.13 -20.94 9.85
CA ALA A 238 42.42 -21.41 9.34
C ALA A 238 42.63 -22.90 9.68
#